data_AF-A0A5E4ZEZ0-F1
#
_entry.id   AF-A0A5E4ZEZ0-F1
#
_cell.length_a   1.000
_cell.length_b   1.000
_cell.length_c   1.000
_cell.angle_alpha   90.00
_cell.angle_beta   90.00
_cell.angle_gamma   90.00
#
_symmetry.space_group_name_H-M   'P 1'
#
loop_
_entity.id
_entity.type
_entity.pdbx_description
1 polymer ?
#
loop_
_entity_poly.entity_id
_entity_poly.type
_entity_poly.pdbx_seq_one_letter_code
_entity_poly.pdbx_strand_id
1 'polypeptide(L)' 'MFRLIILYLVAFFISFLCFTSIKVLVMIFVAYFYGGGFLWESDDTSFVLVNGALLGAVFCVFATVVFVRKNDS' A
#
# COMPACT_ATOMS: atom_id res chain seq x y z
N MET A 1 7.46 -3.46 22.13
CA MET A 1 6.73 -4.45 21.32
C MET A 1 5.43 -3.87 20.74
N PHE A 2 4.44 -3.45 21.54
CA PHE A 2 3.15 -2.91 21.02
C PHE A 2 3.28 -1.74 20.04
N ARG A 3 4.18 -0.78 20.31
CA ARG A 3 4.45 0.35 19.41
C ARG A 3 4.94 -0.06 18.01
N LEU A 4 5.69 -1.16 17.89
CA LEU A 4 6.15 -1.69 16.61
C LEU A 4 5.02 -2.34 15.82
N ILE A 5 4.16 -3.09 16.51
CA ILE A 5 3.01 -3.75 15.89
C ILE A 5 2.07 -2.69 15.29
N ILE A 6 1.82 -1.61 16.03
CA ILE A 6 1.04 -0.47 15.51
C ILE A 6 1.74 0.15 14.30
N LEU A 7 3.07 0.34 14.36
CA LEU A 7 3.81 0.89 13.23
C LEU A 7 3.73 0.00 11.97
N TYR A 8 3.79 -1.32 12.13
CA TYR A 8 3.61 -2.27 11.02
C TYR A 8 2.21 -2.20 10.43
N LEU A 9 1.17 -2.18 11.27
CA LEU A 9 -0.22 -2.06 10.80
C LEU A 9 -0.45 -0.74 10.04
N VAL A 10 0.08 0.37 10.56
CA VAL A 10 -0.01 1.67 9.90
C VAL A 10 0.74 1.67 8.57
N ALA A 11 1.95 1.13 8.52
CA ALA A 11 2.74 1.05 7.29
C ALA A 11 2.08 0.17 6.21
N PHE A 12 1.47 -0.93 6.62
CA PHE A 12 0.65 -1.76 5.75
C PHE A 12 -0.55 -0.97 5.23
N PHE A 13 -1.33 -0.37 6.13
CA PHE A 13 -2.53 0.37 5.74
C PHE A 13 -2.23 1.53 4.77
N ILE A 14 -1.14 2.28 5.02
CA ILE A 14 -0.67 3.35 4.12
C ILE A 14 -0.28 2.79 2.75
N SER A 15 0.40 1.64 2.69
CA SER A 15 0.77 1.01 1.41
C SER A 15 -0.46 0.65 0.58
N PHE A 16 -1.45 0.01 1.20
CA PHE A 16 -2.71 -0.34 0.54
C PHE A 16 -3.49 0.89 0.07
N LEU A 17 -3.59 1.93 0.90
CA LEU A 17 -4.22 3.19 0.52
C LEU A 17 -3.52 3.86 -0.66
N CYS A 18 -2.18 3.81 -0.70
CA CYS A 18 -1.39 4.38 -1.80
C CYS A 18 -1.68 3.68 -3.14
N PHE A 19 -1.62 2.35 -3.18
CA PHE A 19 -1.92 1.62 -4.41
C PHE A 19 -3.39 1.77 -4.82
N THR A 20 -4.30 1.78 -3.85
CA THR A 20 -5.73 2.04 -4.11
C THR A 20 -5.92 3.43 -4.72
N SER A 21 -5.31 4.47 -4.15
CA SER A 21 -5.48 5.84 -4.63
C SER A 21 -4.87 6.06 -6.00
N ILE A 22 -3.69 5.49 -6.28
CA ILE A 22 -3.08 5.48 -7.62
C ILE A 22 -4.04 4.85 -8.61
N LYS A 23 -4.60 3.68 -8.28
CA LYS A 23 -5.44 2.93 -9.20
C LYS A 23 -6.80 3.61 -9.45
N VAL A 24 -7.40 4.18 -8.40
CA VAL A 24 -8.60 5.03 -8.50
C VAL A 24 -8.33 6.24 -9.40
N LEU A 25 -7.22 6.95 -9.19
CA LEU A 25 -6.84 8.08 -10.04
C LEU A 25 -6.68 7.66 -11.51
N VAL A 26 -5.96 6.56 -11.75
CA VAL A 26 -5.81 6.02 -13.11
C VAL A 26 -7.17 5.72 -13.73
N MET A 27 -8.09 5.09 -13.01
CA MET A 27 -9.45 4.83 -13.51
C MET A 27 -10.23 6.12 -13.80
N ILE A 28 -10.17 7.13 -12.93
CA ILE A 28 -10.81 8.43 -13.17
C ILE A 28 -10.26 9.08 -14.44
N PHE A 29 -8.94 9.07 -14.61
CA PHE A 29 -8.28 9.60 -15.80
C PHE A 29 -8.71 8.84 -17.05
N VAL A 30 -8.67 7.51 -17.01
CA VAL A 30 -9.06 6.68 -18.16
C VAL A 30 -10.54 6.89 -18.50
N ALA A 31 -11.43 6.98 -17.50
CA ALA A 31 -12.84 7.29 -17.74
C ALA A 31 -13.06 8.68 -18.33
N TYR A 32 -12.25 9.67 -17.92
CA TYR A 32 -12.29 11.03 -18.44
C TYR A 32 -11.83 11.10 -19.91
N PHE A 33 -10.77 10.40 -20.27
CA PHE A 33 -10.18 10.45 -21.62
C PHE A 33 -10.83 9.49 -22.62
N TYR A 34 -11.18 8.28 -22.18
CA TYR A 34 -11.64 7.19 -23.05
C TYR A 34 -13.12 6.85 -22.89
N GLY A 35 -13.85 7.52 -21.99
CA GLY A 35 -15.29 7.34 -21.77
C GLY A 35 -15.66 6.30 -20.70
N GLY A 36 -16.96 6.15 -20.46
CA GLY A 36 -17.51 5.25 -19.43
C GLY A 36 -17.47 3.79 -19.84
N GLY A 37 -16.88 2.93 -19.01
CA GLY A 37 -16.78 1.48 -19.24
C GLY A 37 -15.65 0.81 -18.44
N PHE A 38 -14.70 1.58 -17.96
CA PHE A 38 -13.62 1.12 -17.09
C PHE A 38 -14.10 1.04 -15.64
N LEU A 39 -14.71 -0.10 -15.31
CA LEU A 39 -15.14 -0.44 -13.96
C LEU A 39 -14.00 -1.12 -13.20
N TRP A 40 -14.08 -1.07 -11.88
CA TRP A 40 -13.16 -1.80 -11.01
C TRP A 40 -13.36 -3.32 -11.21
N GLU A 41 -12.35 -4.02 -11.72
CA GLU A 41 -12.38 -5.47 -11.89
C GLU A 41 -11.73 -6.22 -10.73
N SER A 42 -12.01 -7.53 -10.62
CA SER A 42 -11.38 -8.40 -9.61
C SER A 42 -9.85 -8.38 -9.72
N ASP A 43 -9.32 -8.23 -10.93
CA ASP A 43 -7.89 -8.18 -11.20
C ASP A 43 -7.25 -6.89 -10.66
N ASP A 44 -7.98 -5.77 -10.61
CA ASP A 44 -7.52 -4.53 -10.00
C ASP A 44 -7.40 -4.68 -8.48
N THR A 45 -8.33 -5.38 -7.84
CA THR A 45 -8.23 -5.73 -6.41
C THR A 45 -7.01 -6.60 -6.14
N SER A 46 -6.76 -7.63 -6.97
CA SER A 46 -5.57 -8.49 -6.86
C SER A 46 -4.28 -7.69 -7.04
N PHE A 47 -4.25 -6.75 -7.98
CA PHE A 47 -3.11 -5.86 -8.20
C PHE A 47 -2.82 -5.01 -6.95
N VAL A 48 -3.84 -4.38 -6.37
CA VAL A 48 -3.69 -3.57 -5.14
C VAL A 48 -3.25 -4.44 -3.96
N LEU A 49 -3.81 -5.64 -3.83
CA LEU A 49 -3.47 -6.59 -2.77
C LEU A 49 -2.02 -7.04 -2.83
N VAL A 50 -1.57 -7.52 -3.99
CA VAL A 50 -0.22 -8.05 -4.16
C VAL A 50 0.82 -6.94 -3.98
N ASN A 51 0.65 -5.81 -4.67
CA ASN A 51 1.61 -4.72 -4.59
C ASN A 51 1.57 -4.00 -3.24
N GLY A 52 0.38 -3.81 -2.66
CA GLY A 52 0.20 -3.25 -1.33
C GLY A 52 0.84 -4.11 -0.24
N ALA A 53 0.69 -5.44 -0.32
CA ALA A 53 1.33 -6.36 0.60
C ALA A 53 2.86 -6.38 0.44
N LEU A 54 3.36 -6.35 -0.79
CA LEU A 54 4.80 -6.35 -1.07
C LEU A 54 5.46 -5.06 -0.55
N LEU A 55 4.86 -3.90 -0.79
CA LEU A 55 5.36 -2.62 -0.26
C LEU A 55 5.22 -2.54 1.26
N GLY A 56 4.11 -3.04 1.82
CA GLY A 56 3.91 -3.13 3.27
C GLY A 56 5.00 -3.97 3.95
N ALA A 57 5.36 -5.12 3.35
CA ALA A 57 6.45 -5.95 3.83
C ALA A 57 7.81 -5.23 3.80
N VAL A 58 8.09 -4.47 2.73
CA VAL A 58 9.31 -3.65 2.63
C VAL A 58 9.35 -2.60 3.77
N PHE A 59 8.25 -1.90 4.03
CA PHE A 59 8.20 -0.95 5.14
C PHE A 59 8.34 -1.63 6.52
N CYS A 60 7.82 -2.84 6.70
CA CYS A 60 8.07 -3.62 7.91
C CYS A 60 9.55 -3.93 8.12
N VAL A 61 10.30 -4.26 7.07
CA VAL A 61 11.75 -4.47 7.15
C VAL A 61 12.44 -3.16 7.58
N PHE A 62 12.12 -2.03 6.94
CA PHE A 62 12.69 -0.73 7.33
C PHE A 62 12.38 -0.36 8.79
N ALA A 63 11.13 -0.54 9.21
CA ALA A 63 10.70 -0.31 10.58
C ALA A 63 11.48 -1.19 11.58
N THR A 64 11.72 -2.45 11.23
CA THR A 64 12.53 -3.37 12.05
C THR A 64 13.97 -2.89 12.17
N VAL A 65 14.60 -2.52 11.05
CA VAL A 65 15.98 -2.02 11.03
C VAL A 65 16.13 -0.75 11.87
N VAL A 66 15.19 0.20 11.75
CA VAL A 66 15.20 1.43 12.55
C VAL A 66 15.04 1.12 14.03
N PHE A 67 14.19 0.16 14.38
CA PHE A 67 14.00 -0.24 15.78
C PHE A 67 15.24 -0.88 16.38
N VAL A 68 15.88 -1.81 15.66
CA VAL A 68 17.14 -2.44 16.10
C VAL A 68 18.22 -1.38 16.28
N ARG A 69 18.40 -0.48 15.31
CA ARG A 69 19.37 0.62 15.40
C ARG A 69 19.15 1.53 16.61
N LYS A 70 17.90 1.83 16.94
CA LYS A 70 17.54 2.60 18.14
C LYS A 70 17.84 1.84 19.43
N ASN A 71 17.72 0.51 19.41
CA ASN A 71 17.93 -0.32 20.60
C ASN A 71 19.43 -0.59 20.88
N ASP A 72 20.29 -0.46 19.87
CA ASP A 72 21.75 -0.57 19.97
C ASP A 72 22.46 0.76 20.31
N SER A 73 21.72 1.89 20.37
CA SER A 73 22.24 3.22 20.77
C SER A 73 21.82 3.58 22.19
#